data_AF-A6W6T5-F1
#
_entry.id   AF-A6W6T5-F1
#
_cell.length_a   1.000
_cell.length_b   1.000
_cell.length_c   1.000
_cell.angle_alpha   90.00
_cell.angle_beta   90.00
_cell.angle_gamma   90.00
#
_symmetry.space_group_name_H-M   'P 1'
#
loop_
_entity.id
_entity.type
_entity.pdbx_description
1 polymer ?
#
loop_
_entity_poly.entity_id
_entity_poly.type
_entity_poly.pdbx_seq_one_letter_code
_entity_poly.pdbx_strand_id
1 'polypeptide(L)'
;MSDEWWARARAAETARARAALAAFAAELLRRGVAPGPLRARAGSARYRTDRVGWYLRADGSLGVGPAGEYYVLDVAPSLAGRFRGVSPDPAEPPWQVGRGARDGESIELPELLRRRLAELG
;
A
#
# COMPACT_ATOMS: atom_id res chain seq x y z
N MET A 1 29.94 10.74 11.35
CA MET A 1 28.78 11.20 12.13
C MET A 1 27.50 11.28 11.27
N SER A 2 27.38 10.49 10.20
CA SER A 2 26.42 10.80 9.12
C SER A 2 25.35 9.72 8.91
N ASP A 3 25.63 8.43 9.14
CA ASP A 3 24.68 7.37 8.79
C ASP A 3 23.57 7.13 9.83
N GLU A 4 23.87 7.24 11.13
CA GLU A 4 22.89 6.98 12.19
C GLU A 4 21.75 8.02 12.28
N TRP A 5 22.03 9.28 11.92
CA TRP A 5 21.04 10.35 11.97
C TRP A 5 19.99 10.20 10.86
N TRP A 6 20.44 9.84 9.64
CA TRP A 6 19.55 9.53 8.53
C TRP A 6 18.69 8.29 8.79
N ALA A 7 19.26 7.24 9.40
CA ALA A 7 18.52 6.03 9.76
C ALA A 7 17.40 6.33 10.78
N ARG A 8 17.67 7.14 11.81
CA ARG A 8 16.65 7.55 12.80
C ARG A 8 15.55 8.41 12.20
N ALA A 9 15.90 9.37 11.33
CA ALA A 9 14.92 10.21 10.65
C ALA A 9 13.98 9.38 9.75
N ARG A 10 14.53 8.43 9.00
CA ARG A 10 13.75 7.49 8.17
C ARG A 10 12.83 6.60 8.99
N ALA A 11 13.31 6.08 10.13
CA ALA A 11 12.49 5.24 11.02
C ALA A 11 11.29 6.00 11.60
N ALA A 12 11.46 7.27 11.99
CA ALA A 12 10.37 8.11 12.49
C ALA A 12 9.33 8.40 11.40
N GLU A 13 9.79 8.65 10.18
CA GLU A 13 8.93 8.87 9.01
C GLU A 13 8.11 7.61 8.66
N THR A 14 8.74 6.44 8.62
CA THR A 14 8.07 5.15 8.40
C THR A 14 7.06 4.83 9.51
N ALA A 15 7.37 5.12 10.77
CA ALA A 15 6.43 4.94 11.88
C ALA A 15 5.17 5.79 11.72
N ARG A 16 5.33 7.04 11.27
CA ARG A 16 4.21 7.95 10.99
C ARG A 16 3.35 7.43 9.83
N ALA A 17 3.98 6.92 8.78
CA ALA A 17 3.28 6.30 7.64
C ALA A 17 2.47 5.07 8.07
N ARG A 18 3.05 4.18 8.90
CA ARG A 18 2.35 3.02 9.48
C ARG A 18 1.14 3.44 10.30
N ALA A 19 1.28 4.46 11.15
CA ALA A 19 0.17 4.96 11.97
C ALA A 19 -0.98 5.52 11.09
N ALA A 20 -0.66 6.23 10.01
CA ALA A 20 -1.66 6.74 9.07
C ALA A 20 -2.44 5.62 8.37
N LEU A 21 -1.75 4.55 7.94
CA LEU A 21 -2.39 3.37 7.32
C LEU A 21 -3.29 2.63 8.29
N ALA A 22 -2.85 2.43 9.53
CA ALA A 22 -3.64 1.80 10.57
C ALA A 22 -4.92 2.60 10.88
N ALA A 23 -4.80 3.93 10.98
CA ALA A 23 -5.96 4.80 11.19
C ALA A 23 -6.95 4.75 10.03
N PHE A 24 -6.45 4.74 8.79
CA PHE A 24 -7.29 4.59 7.59
C PHE A 24 -8.05 3.26 7.56
N ALA A 25 -7.36 2.14 7.83
CA ALA A 25 -7.97 0.81 7.86
C ALA A 25 -9.05 0.72 8.96
N ALA A 26 -8.74 1.23 10.15
CA ALA A 26 -9.70 1.28 11.25
C ALA A 26 -10.95 2.10 10.90
N GLU A 27 -10.78 3.23 10.21
CA GLU A 27 -11.88 4.08 9.78
C GLU A 27 -12.77 3.41 8.72
N LEU A 28 -12.18 2.70 7.75
CA LEU A 28 -12.97 1.92 6.77
C LEU A 28 -13.80 0.83 7.44
N LEU A 29 -13.19 0.10 8.38
CA LEU A 29 -13.89 -0.91 9.17
C LEU A 29 -15.02 -0.28 10.00
N ARG A 30 -14.78 0.87 10.63
CA ARG A 30 -15.79 1.62 11.39
C ARG A 30 -16.97 2.06 10.51
N ARG A 31 -16.72 2.35 9.22
CA ARG A 31 -17.75 2.66 8.22
C ARG A 31 -18.45 1.43 7.63
N GLY A 32 -18.05 0.21 8.02
CA GLY A 32 -18.62 -1.03 7.51
C GLY A 32 -18.10 -1.44 6.13
N VAL A 33 -17.02 -0.82 5.65
CA VAL A 33 -16.38 -1.19 4.38
C VAL A 33 -15.56 -2.45 4.61
N ALA A 34 -16.03 -3.62 4.18
CA ALA A 34 -15.33 -4.88 4.38
C ALA A 34 -14.05 -4.98 3.54
N PRO A 35 -12.97 -5.61 4.06
CA PRO A 35 -11.77 -5.88 3.27
C PRO A 35 -12.03 -6.95 2.22
N GLY A 36 -11.45 -6.78 1.02
CA GLY A 36 -11.58 -7.72 -0.10
C GLY A 36 -10.27 -8.44 -0.43
N PRO A 37 -10.30 -9.50 -1.24
CA PRO A 37 -9.09 -10.18 -1.69
C PRO A 37 -8.22 -9.24 -2.55
N LEU A 38 -6.95 -9.11 -2.18
CA LEU A 38 -5.96 -8.38 -2.95
C LEU A 38 -5.40 -9.27 -4.07
N ARG A 39 -4.99 -8.64 -5.17
CA ARG A 39 -4.37 -9.29 -6.32
C ARG A 39 -3.14 -8.51 -6.71
N ALA A 40 -2.05 -9.21 -6.93
CA ALA A 40 -0.85 -8.61 -7.49
C ALA A 40 -1.00 -8.44 -9.00
N ARG A 41 -0.35 -7.44 -9.56
CA ARG A 41 -0.22 -7.22 -11.00
C ARG A 41 1.20 -7.51 -11.46
N ALA A 42 1.32 -8.04 -12.66
CA ALA A 42 2.58 -8.38 -13.31
C ALA A 42 2.47 -8.06 -14.80
N GLY A 43 2.85 -6.85 -15.20
CA GLY A 43 2.59 -6.35 -16.55
C GLY A 43 1.08 -6.31 -16.84
N SER A 44 0.61 -7.07 -17.84
CA SER A 44 -0.82 -7.24 -18.17
C SER A 44 -1.53 -8.34 -17.37
N ALA A 45 -0.78 -9.19 -16.65
CA ALA A 45 -1.33 -10.30 -15.88
C ALA A 45 -1.69 -9.88 -14.44
N ARG A 46 -2.59 -10.64 -13.82
CA ARG A 46 -2.94 -10.54 -12.40
C ARG A 46 -2.72 -11.87 -11.71
N TYR A 47 -2.07 -11.85 -10.55
CA TYR A 47 -1.80 -13.02 -9.73
C TYR A 47 -2.67 -12.99 -8.48
N ARG A 48 -3.15 -14.17 -8.06
CA ARG A 48 -3.86 -14.33 -6.79
C ARG A 48 -2.87 -14.13 -5.65
N THR A 49 -3.32 -13.48 -4.58
CA THR A 49 -2.58 -13.44 -3.31
C THR A 49 -3.42 -14.07 -2.20
N ASP A 50 -2.78 -14.32 -1.07
CA ASP A 50 -3.38 -14.71 0.21
C ASP A 50 -3.75 -13.49 1.08
N ARG A 51 -3.59 -12.27 0.56
CA ARG A 51 -3.79 -11.03 1.31
C ARG A 51 -5.20 -10.48 1.11
N VAL A 52 -5.72 -9.86 2.16
CA VAL A 52 -7.01 -9.16 2.15
C VAL A 52 -6.81 -7.71 2.56
N GLY A 53 -7.68 -6.82 2.10
CA GLY A 53 -7.59 -5.39 2.40
C GLY A 53 -8.28 -4.52 1.36
N TRP A 54 -7.77 -3.29 1.23
CA TRP A 54 -8.27 -2.31 0.27
C TRP A 54 -7.15 -1.81 -0.63
N TYR A 55 -7.45 -1.61 -1.90
CA TYR A 55 -6.52 -0.96 -2.82
C TYR A 55 -6.42 0.53 -2.50
N LEU A 56 -5.19 1.02 -2.36
CA LEU A 56 -4.89 2.43 -2.14
C LEU A 56 -4.90 3.23 -3.44
N ARG A 57 -4.68 2.56 -4.58
CA ARG A 57 -4.64 3.15 -5.91
C ARG A 57 -5.61 2.45 -6.85
N ALA A 58 -6.21 3.21 -7.76
CA ALA A 58 -7.12 2.67 -8.76
C ALA A 58 -6.45 1.66 -9.73
N ASP A 59 -5.14 1.80 -9.97
CA ASP A 59 -4.37 0.85 -10.80
C ASP A 59 -4.09 -0.50 -10.11
N GLY A 60 -4.44 -0.62 -8.81
CA GLY A 60 -4.27 -1.81 -8.00
C GLY A 60 -2.81 -2.13 -7.63
N SER A 61 -1.88 -1.18 -7.82
CA SER A 61 -0.46 -1.39 -7.52
C SER A 61 -0.13 -1.39 -6.03
N LEU A 62 -0.98 -0.80 -5.20
CA LEU A 62 -0.78 -0.68 -3.75
C LEU A 62 -2.03 -1.09 -2.98
N GLY A 63 -1.83 -1.72 -1.83
CA GLY A 63 -2.88 -2.14 -0.92
C GLY A 63 -2.55 -1.90 0.54
N VAL A 64 -3.58 -1.88 1.37
CA VAL A 64 -3.48 -1.85 2.83
C VAL A 64 -4.34 -2.94 3.45
N GLY A 65 -3.79 -3.67 4.42
CA GLY A 65 -4.48 -4.70 5.19
C GLY A 65 -5.31 -4.13 6.35
N PRO A 66 -6.18 -4.95 6.97
CA PRO A 66 -7.02 -4.54 8.11
C PRO A 66 -6.24 -4.07 9.34
N ALA A 67 -5.01 -4.53 9.54
CA ALA A 67 -4.15 -4.10 10.63
C ALA A 67 -3.21 -2.94 10.23
N GLY A 68 -3.41 -2.36 9.04
CA GLY A 68 -2.55 -1.29 8.50
C GLY A 68 -1.30 -1.79 7.79
N GLU A 69 -1.22 -3.07 7.43
CA GLU A 69 -0.10 -3.63 6.67
C GLU A 69 -0.04 -3.01 5.27
N TYR A 70 1.12 -2.51 4.85
CA TYR A 70 1.30 -1.96 3.52
C TYR A 70 1.77 -3.02 2.53
N TYR A 71 1.11 -3.12 1.38
CA TYR A 71 1.45 -4.07 0.32
C TYR A 71 1.78 -3.36 -0.98
N VAL A 72 2.96 -3.68 -1.54
CA VAL A 72 3.29 -3.39 -2.93
C VAL A 72 2.83 -4.58 -3.78
N LEU A 73 1.85 -4.35 -4.63
CA LEU A 73 1.19 -5.36 -5.45
C LEU A 73 1.66 -5.34 -6.90
N ASP A 74 2.54 -4.40 -7.29
CA ASP A 74 3.24 -4.44 -8.56
C ASP A 74 4.48 -5.35 -8.43
N VAL A 75 4.38 -6.56 -8.99
CA VAL A 75 5.42 -7.58 -8.90
C VAL A 75 6.04 -7.84 -10.27
N ALA A 76 7.31 -8.22 -10.30
CA ALA A 76 7.97 -8.62 -11.53
C ALA A 76 7.23 -9.81 -12.18
N PRO A 77 7.08 -9.85 -13.52
CA PRO A 77 6.45 -10.97 -14.20
C PRO A 77 7.21 -12.27 -13.94
N SER A 78 6.55 -13.23 -13.31
CA SER A 78 7.11 -14.55 -13.07
C SER A 78 6.08 -15.63 -13.42
N LEU A 79 6.48 -16.54 -14.32
CA LEU A 79 5.62 -17.64 -14.74
C LEU A 79 5.23 -18.54 -13.57
N ALA A 80 6.11 -18.72 -12.58
CA ALA A 80 5.83 -19.47 -11.35
C ALA A 80 4.78 -18.78 -10.45
N GLY A 81 4.85 -17.45 -10.30
CA GLY A 81 3.88 -16.65 -9.54
C GLY A 81 2.49 -16.65 -10.16
N ARG A 82 2.39 -16.84 -11.49
CA ARG A 82 1.11 -17.00 -12.19
C ARG A 82 0.34 -18.26 -11.77
N PHE A 83 1.04 -19.36 -11.50
CA PHE A 83 0.41 -20.65 -11.18
C PHE A 83 0.18 -20.88 -9.69
N ARG A 84 1.13 -20.50 -8.83
CA ARG A 84 1.01 -20.70 -7.37
C ARG A 84 0.37 -19.52 -6.63
N GLY A 85 0.19 -18.38 -7.31
CA GLY A 85 -0.09 -17.12 -6.65
C GLY A 85 1.19 -16.51 -6.06
N VAL A 86 1.06 -15.30 -5.51
CA VAL A 86 2.15 -14.59 -4.83
C VAL A 86 1.69 -14.15 -3.45
N SER A 87 2.52 -14.33 -2.44
CA SER A 87 2.29 -13.78 -1.11
C SER A 87 3.22 -12.58 -0.93
N PRO A 88 2.77 -11.36 -1.25
CA PRO A 88 3.58 -10.17 -1.04
C PRO A 88 3.75 -9.96 0.45
N ASP A 89 5.01 -9.87 0.89
CA ASP A 89 5.32 -9.54 2.27
C ASP A 89 4.93 -8.08 2.59
N PRO A 90 4.50 -7.79 3.84
CA PRO A 90 4.30 -6.42 4.27
C PRO A 90 5.58 -5.60 4.06
N ALA A 91 5.46 -4.51 3.32
CA ALA A 91 6.59 -3.61 3.06
C ALA A 91 6.57 -2.43 4.04
N GLU A 92 7.72 -1.79 4.22
CA GLU A 92 7.79 -0.55 4.98
C GLU A 92 7.15 0.59 4.17
N PRO A 93 6.08 1.23 4.68
CA PRO A 93 5.42 2.28 3.93
C PRO A 93 6.30 3.53 3.88
N PRO A 94 6.55 4.10 2.68
CA PRO A 94 7.17 5.40 2.58
C PRO A 94 6.14 6.49 2.92
N TRP A 95 6.59 7.58 3.55
CA TRP A 95 5.71 8.73 3.80
C TRP A 95 5.31 9.45 2.50
N GLN A 96 6.18 9.42 1.50
CA GLN A 96 5.92 9.92 0.16
C GLN A 96 5.73 8.74 -0.80
N VAL A 97 4.60 8.71 -1.50
CA VAL A 97 4.30 7.65 -2.48
C VAL A 97 4.49 8.21 -3.89
N GLY A 98 5.45 7.65 -4.63
CA GLY A 98 5.79 8.07 -5.99
C GLY A 98 4.89 7.47 -7.08
N ARG A 99 4.57 8.31 -8.08
CA ARG A 99 3.76 8.10 -9.31
C ARG A 99 2.24 8.15 -9.15
N GLY A 100 1.73 9.37 -8.97
CA GLY A 100 0.30 9.69 -9.04
C GLY A 100 -0.05 11.15 -9.38
N ALA A 101 0.76 11.86 -10.16
CA ALA A 101 0.35 13.07 -10.86
C ALA A 101 0.90 13.03 -12.29
N ARG A 102 0.16 13.60 -13.26
CA ARG A 102 0.61 13.75 -14.67
C ARG A 102 1.99 14.42 -14.80
N ASP A 103 2.43 15.13 -13.75
CA ASP A 103 3.60 16.01 -13.76
C ASP A 103 4.78 15.51 -12.89
N GLY A 104 4.75 14.27 -12.39
CA GLY A 104 5.88 13.70 -11.63
C GLY A 104 5.94 14.11 -10.15
N GLU A 105 4.89 14.74 -9.63
CA GLU A 105 4.78 15.13 -8.23
C GLU A 105 4.52 13.92 -7.31
N SER A 106 5.32 13.78 -6.26
CA SER A 106 5.09 12.80 -5.19
C SER A 106 3.89 13.24 -4.36
N ILE A 107 2.92 12.35 -4.17
CA ILE A 107 1.79 12.62 -3.27
C ILE A 107 2.14 12.12 -1.86
N GLU A 108 1.85 12.93 -0.84
CA GLU A 108 1.98 12.49 0.54
C GLU A 108 0.97 11.37 0.84
N LEU A 109 1.42 10.33 1.54
CA LEU A 109 0.58 9.18 1.90
C LEU A 109 -0.73 9.58 2.60
N PRO A 110 -0.77 10.55 3.55
CA PRO A 110 -2.02 10.98 4.18
C PRO A 110 -3.04 11.56 3.19
N GLU A 111 -2.59 12.32 2.20
CA GLU A 111 -3.48 12.91 1.19
C GLU A 111 -4.05 11.83 0.27
N LEU A 112 -3.23 10.84 -0.11
CA LEU A 112 -3.71 9.66 -0.84
C LEU A 112 -4.81 8.93 -0.05
N LEU A 113 -4.57 8.66 1.24
CA LEU A 113 -5.53 7.96 2.11
C LEU A 113 -6.82 8.77 2.29
N ARG A 114 -6.73 10.09 2.46
CA ARG A 114 -7.88 10.99 2.59
C ARG A 114 -8.77 10.94 1.35
N ARG A 115 -8.18 11.02 0.15
CA ARG A 115 -8.92 10.89 -1.12
C ARG A 115 -9.58 9.53 -1.21
N ARG A 116 -8.84 8.47 -0.90
CA ARG A 116 -9.35 7.10 -1.00
C ARG A 116 -10.48 6.82 -0.01
N LEU A 117 -10.43 7.42 1.17
CA LEU A 117 -11.47 7.29 2.18
C LEU A 117 -12.79 7.90 1.72
N ALA A 118 -12.74 9.05 1.03
CA ALA A 118 -13.92 9.70 0.46
C ALA A 118 -14.55 8.95 -0.72
N GLU A 119 -13.77 8.09 -1.40
CA GLU A 119 -14.27 7.26 -2.51
C GLU A 119 -14.90 5.94 -2.04
N LEU A 120 -14.46 5.40 -0.90
CA LEU A 120 -14.82 4.05 -0.43
C LEU A 120 -15.94 4.01 0.61
N GLY A 121 -16.28 5.13 1.25
CA GLY A 121 -17.35 5.22 2.25
C GLY A 121 -18.03 6.57 2.23
#